data_AF-A0AAV6A099-F1
#
_entry.id   AF-A0AAV6A099-F1
#
_cell.length_a   1.000
_cell.length_b   1.000
_cell.length_c   1.000
_cell.angle_alpha   90.00
_cell.angle_beta   90.00
_cell.angle_gamma   90.00
#
_symmetry.space_group_name_H-M   'P 1'
#
loop_
_entity.id
_entity.type
_entity.pdbx_description
1 polymer ?
#
loop_
_entity_poly.entity_id
_entity_poly.type
_entity_poly.pdbx_seq_one_letter_code
_entity_poly.pdbx_strand_id
1 'polypeptide(L)'
;NNFEEIFRAAHAAGIWTIGVGDGGNEVGMGKLRRIVRAHVKAGEACGCGCGGGIAAESESASLVTAVVANFGATAIAASMAMLSGQRDVLAAPALELRALEACAAAGGVDGRHNECAASVDGLAAAAYGAVLTLIADTVDRALLERGGG
;
A
#
# COMPACT_ATOMS: atom_id res chain seq x y z
N ASN A 1 12.40 -1.44 -14.88
CA ASN A 1 11.31 -0.57 -14.39
C ASN A 1 11.96 0.66 -13.79
N ASN A 2 11.57 1.86 -14.19
CA ASN A 2 12.22 3.11 -13.77
C ASN A 2 12.11 3.37 -12.25
N PHE A 3 11.04 2.90 -11.60
CA PHE A 3 10.85 3.07 -10.15
C PHE A 3 11.82 2.24 -9.29
N GLU A 4 12.17 1.03 -9.73
CA GLU A 4 13.20 0.18 -9.08
C GLU A 4 14.58 0.86 -9.08
N GLU A 5 14.90 1.58 -10.17
CA GLU A 5 16.15 2.32 -10.32
C GLU A 5 16.17 3.56 -9.42
N ILE A 6 15.04 4.27 -9.28
CA ILE A 6 14.90 5.39 -8.35
C ILE A 6 15.16 4.94 -6.91
N PHE A 7 14.59 3.82 -6.47
CA PHE A 7 14.82 3.31 -5.11
C PHE A 7 16.27 2.89 -4.89
N ARG A 8 16.90 2.26 -5.88
CA ARG A 8 18.34 1.93 -5.83
C ARG A 8 19.22 3.18 -5.76
N ALA A 9 18.91 4.20 -6.56
CA ALA A 9 19.63 5.47 -6.55
C ALA A 9 19.44 6.22 -5.22
N ALA A 10 18.22 6.26 -4.67
CA ALA A 10 17.94 6.84 -3.36
C ALA A 10 18.73 6.13 -2.26
N HIS A 11 18.75 4.79 -2.27
CA HIS A 11 19.54 4.00 -1.33
C HIS A 11 21.05 4.31 -1.44
N ALA A 12 21.60 4.34 -2.66
CA ALA A 12 23.01 4.68 -2.89
C ALA A 12 23.36 6.11 -2.43
N ALA A 13 22.39 7.03 -2.46
CA ALA A 13 22.53 8.40 -1.98
C ALA A 13 22.24 8.58 -0.48
N GLY A 14 21.93 7.51 0.27
CA GLY A 14 21.56 7.59 1.69
C GLY A 14 20.20 8.28 1.94
N ILE A 15 19.33 8.36 0.94
CA ILE A 15 17.99 8.93 1.05
C ILE A 15 17.05 7.90 1.65
N TRP A 16 16.26 8.34 2.63
CA TRP A 16 15.28 7.47 3.29
C TRP A 16 14.10 7.15 2.36
N THR A 17 13.78 5.86 2.23
CA THR A 17 12.67 5.37 1.41
C THR A 17 11.70 4.54 2.23
N ILE A 18 10.42 4.66 1.90
CA ILE A 18 9.35 3.83 2.49
C ILE A 18 8.69 3.05 1.35
N GLY A 19 8.67 1.72 1.46
CA GLY A 19 7.92 0.84 0.58
C GLY A 19 6.58 0.45 1.22
N VAL A 20 5.56 0.29 0.38
CA VAL A 20 4.26 -0.30 0.77
C VAL A 20 3.90 -1.35 -0.26
N GLY A 21 3.55 -2.56 0.19
CA GLY A 21 3.18 -3.63 -0.73
C GLY A 21 2.45 -4.79 -0.07
N ASP A 22 1.87 -5.65 -0.90
CA ASP A 22 0.99 -6.75 -0.54
C ASP A 22 1.30 -8.05 -1.30
N GLY A 23 1.94 -7.97 -2.47
CA GLY A 23 2.26 -9.10 -3.36
C GLY A 23 3.68 -9.64 -3.24
N GLY A 24 4.66 -8.81 -2.90
CA GLY A 24 6.08 -9.18 -2.85
C GLY A 24 6.87 -8.79 -4.09
N ASN A 25 6.19 -8.28 -5.12
CA ASN A 25 6.77 -7.81 -6.38
C ASN A 25 6.80 -6.28 -6.49
N GLU A 26 6.35 -5.59 -5.45
CA GLU A 26 6.33 -4.13 -5.37
C GLU A 26 7.71 -3.58 -5.02
N VAL A 27 7.99 -2.38 -5.55
CA VAL A 27 9.23 -1.64 -5.30
C VAL A 27 9.43 -1.47 -3.78
N GLY A 28 10.64 -1.77 -3.30
CA GLY A 28 11.00 -1.69 -1.89
C GLY A 28 10.74 -2.97 -1.08
N MET A 29 10.08 -3.99 -1.64
CA MET A 29 9.83 -5.28 -0.96
C MET A 29 11.03 -6.23 -0.98
N GLY A 30 12.16 -5.86 -1.59
CA GLY A 30 13.39 -6.66 -1.61
C GLY A 30 13.89 -7.04 -0.20
N LYS A 31 13.54 -6.25 0.82
CA LYS A 31 13.82 -6.53 2.23
C LYS A 31 13.21 -7.85 2.71
N LEU A 32 12.14 -8.32 2.06
CA LEU A 32 11.46 -9.60 2.31
C LEU A 32 11.71 -10.63 1.20
N ARG A 33 12.66 -10.39 0.28
CA ARG A 33 12.90 -11.23 -0.90
C ARG A 33 13.03 -12.71 -0.57
N ARG A 34 13.76 -13.06 0.50
CA ARG A 34 13.90 -14.47 0.93
C ARG A 34 12.56 -15.09 1.33
N ILE A 35 11.70 -14.35 2.03
CA ILE A 35 10.38 -14.80 2.47
C ILE A 35 9.47 -14.93 1.25
N VAL A 36 9.48 -13.92 0.35
CA VAL A 36 8.68 -13.94 -0.89
C VAL A 36 9.05 -15.15 -1.75
N ARG A 37 10.34 -15.39 -1.99
CA ARG A 37 10.82 -16.55 -2.76
C ARG A 37 10.33 -17.88 -2.18
N ALA A 38 10.32 -18.01 -0.86
CA ALA A 38 9.96 -19.25 -0.17
C ALA A 38 8.46 -19.50 -0.03
N HIS A 39 7.64 -18.44 0.10
CA HIS A 39 6.26 -18.57 0.56
C HIS A 39 5.21 -17.95 -0.37
N VAL A 40 5.60 -17.11 -1.31
CA VAL A 40 4.66 -16.48 -2.25
C VAL A 40 4.61 -17.30 -3.54
N LYS A 41 3.39 -17.53 -4.06
CA LYS A 41 3.21 -18.16 -5.37
C LYS A 41 3.98 -17.37 -6.43
N ALA A 42 4.72 -18.06 -7.29
CA ALA A 42 5.62 -17.44 -8.27
C ALA A 42 6.82 -16.66 -7.69
N GLY A 43 7.04 -16.69 -6.37
CA GLY A 43 8.12 -15.96 -5.69
C GLY A 43 9.52 -16.34 -6.17
N GLU A 44 9.82 -17.64 -6.18
CA GLU A 44 11.09 -18.19 -6.71
C GLU A 44 11.05 -18.35 -8.23
N ALA A 45 9.95 -18.91 -8.75
CA ALA A 45 9.81 -19.28 -10.16
C ALA A 45 8.43 -18.88 -10.68
N CYS A 46 8.38 -17.96 -11.65
CA CYS A 46 7.15 -17.44 -12.26
C CYS A 46 6.36 -18.47 -13.07
N GLY A 47 6.98 -19.60 -13.45
CA GLY A 47 6.41 -20.57 -14.39
C GLY A 47 6.39 -20.08 -15.86
N CYS A 48 6.89 -18.88 -16.13
CA CYS A 48 6.92 -18.24 -17.44
C CYS A 48 8.15 -18.63 -18.32
N GLY A 49 8.98 -19.56 -17.84
CA GLY A 49 10.15 -20.07 -18.57
C GLY A 49 11.40 -19.19 -18.49
N CYS A 50 11.34 -18.00 -17.89
CA CYS A 50 12.51 -17.11 -17.78
C CYS A 50 13.54 -17.54 -16.72
N GLY A 51 13.21 -18.53 -15.88
CA GLY A 51 14.06 -18.98 -14.77
C GLY A 51 14.09 -18.07 -13.54
N GLY A 52 13.33 -16.98 -13.54
CA GLY A 52 13.18 -16.06 -12.40
C GLY A 52 11.80 -16.15 -11.73
N GLY A 53 11.63 -15.40 -10.65
CA GLY A 53 10.39 -15.26 -9.89
C GLY A 53 9.97 -13.80 -9.73
N ILE A 54 8.92 -13.56 -8.95
CA ILE A 54 8.32 -12.23 -8.80
C ILE A 54 8.94 -11.38 -7.68
N ALA A 55 9.82 -11.94 -6.85
CA ALA A 55 10.32 -11.23 -5.68
C ALA A 55 11.09 -9.95 -6.08
N ALA A 56 10.67 -8.81 -5.54
CA ALA A 56 11.27 -7.51 -5.82
C ALA A 56 12.77 -7.46 -5.48
N GLU A 57 13.51 -6.64 -6.21
CA GLU A 57 14.95 -6.46 -6.00
C GLU A 57 15.28 -5.25 -5.13
N SER A 58 14.61 -4.11 -5.34
CA SER A 58 14.88 -2.92 -4.54
C SER A 58 14.43 -3.09 -3.09
N GLU A 59 15.27 -2.60 -2.18
CA GLU A 59 14.96 -2.52 -0.76
C GLU A 59 14.53 -1.10 -0.38
N SER A 60 13.57 -1.02 0.54
CA SER A 60 13.19 0.21 1.21
C SER A 60 13.83 0.28 2.59
N ALA A 61 14.10 1.50 3.09
CA ALA A 61 14.60 1.67 4.46
C ALA A 61 13.56 1.16 5.48
N SER A 62 12.30 1.57 5.30
CA SER A 62 11.14 1.03 6.00
C SER A 62 10.16 0.40 5.02
N LEU A 63 9.57 -0.73 5.42
CA LEU A 63 8.59 -1.44 4.62
C LEU A 63 7.31 -1.63 5.44
N VAL A 64 6.16 -1.30 4.85
CA VAL A 64 4.83 -1.62 5.39
C VAL A 64 4.18 -2.64 4.48
N THR A 65 3.78 -3.78 5.05
CA THR A 65 3.00 -4.79 4.34
C THR A 65 1.55 -4.73 4.75
N ALA A 66 0.64 -4.86 3.79
CA ALA A 66 -0.80 -4.90 4.05
C ALA A 66 -1.47 -5.95 3.15
N VAL A 67 -2.75 -6.24 3.40
CA VAL A 67 -3.54 -7.12 2.51
C VAL A 67 -3.93 -6.42 1.20
N VAL A 68 -3.95 -5.08 1.23
CA VAL A 68 -4.10 -4.18 0.08
C VAL A 68 -3.17 -3.00 0.34
N ALA A 69 -2.28 -2.67 -0.58
CA ALA A 69 -1.25 -1.65 -0.39
C ALA A 69 -1.84 -0.28 -0.01
N ASN A 70 -3.01 0.09 -0.55
CA ASN A 70 -3.73 1.30 -0.16
C ASN A 70 -3.99 1.38 1.35
N PHE A 71 -4.39 0.27 2.00
CA PHE A 71 -4.57 0.25 3.46
C PHE A 71 -3.27 0.49 4.21
N GLY A 72 -2.14 -0.02 3.69
CA GLY A 72 -0.82 0.27 4.24
C GLY A 72 -0.49 1.76 4.18
N ALA A 73 -0.78 2.42 3.06
CA ALA A 73 -0.62 3.87 2.91
C ALA A 73 -1.57 4.66 3.84
N THR A 74 -2.84 4.26 3.93
CA THR A 74 -3.82 4.86 4.85
C THR A 74 -3.37 4.70 6.31
N ALA A 75 -2.81 3.56 6.69
CA ALA A 75 -2.29 3.33 8.05
C ALA A 75 -1.09 4.22 8.38
N ILE A 76 -0.23 4.52 7.41
CA ILE A 76 0.85 5.51 7.56
C ILE A 76 0.25 6.89 7.81
N ALA A 77 -0.71 7.33 6.99
CA ALA A 77 -1.37 8.63 7.17
C ALA A 77 -2.11 8.72 8.53
N ALA A 78 -2.79 7.65 8.93
CA ALA A 78 -3.44 7.54 10.24
C ALA A 78 -2.43 7.66 11.39
N SER A 79 -1.29 6.99 11.28
CA SER A 79 -0.21 7.08 12.26
C SER A 79 0.35 8.49 12.36
N MET A 80 0.54 9.17 11.22
CA MET A 80 0.97 10.56 11.19
C MET A 80 -0.06 11.50 11.81
N ALA A 81 -1.35 11.31 11.54
CA ALA A 81 -2.44 12.08 12.13
C ALA A 81 -2.42 11.95 13.67
N MET A 82 -2.30 10.73 14.18
CA MET A 82 -2.17 10.48 15.61
C MET A 82 -0.92 11.13 16.20
N LEU A 83 0.26 10.93 15.61
CA LEU A 83 1.53 11.46 16.12
C LEU A 83 1.59 12.99 16.13
N SER A 84 1.06 13.63 15.08
CA SER A 84 1.06 15.09 14.93
C SER A 84 -0.09 15.79 15.66
N GLY A 85 -1.13 15.05 16.05
CA GLY A 85 -2.37 15.62 16.55
C GLY A 85 -3.25 16.26 15.45
N GLN A 86 -2.88 16.11 14.18
CA GLN A 86 -3.56 16.75 13.04
C GLN A 86 -4.41 15.73 12.30
N ARG A 87 -5.72 15.74 12.58
CA ARG A 87 -6.68 14.80 11.98
C ARG A 87 -6.73 14.90 10.44
N ASP A 88 -6.56 16.08 9.88
CA ASP A 88 -6.68 16.31 8.44
C ASP A 88 -5.57 15.67 7.60
N VAL A 89 -4.51 15.14 8.23
CA VAL A 89 -3.50 14.31 7.55
C VAL A 89 -4.11 13.00 7.04
N LEU A 90 -5.13 12.48 7.71
CA LEU A 90 -5.87 11.30 7.26
C LEU A 90 -7.06 11.72 6.40
N ALA A 91 -7.05 11.32 5.13
CA ALA A 91 -8.16 11.55 4.22
C ALA A 91 -9.47 10.95 4.74
N ALA A 92 -10.57 11.67 4.55
CA ALA A 92 -11.90 11.14 4.87
C ALA A 92 -12.22 9.92 3.98
N PRO A 93 -12.88 8.87 4.49
CA PRO A 93 -13.25 7.69 3.69
C PRO A 93 -14.02 8.05 2.42
N ALA A 94 -14.89 9.05 2.47
CA ALA A 94 -15.63 9.52 1.30
C ALA A 94 -14.74 10.11 0.20
N LEU A 95 -13.62 10.76 0.57
CA LEU A 95 -12.67 11.29 -0.41
C LEU A 95 -11.94 10.17 -1.14
N GLU A 96 -11.51 9.15 -0.40
CA GLU A 96 -10.87 7.94 -0.96
C GLU A 96 -11.81 7.19 -1.91
N LEU A 97 -13.09 7.03 -1.54
CA LEU A 97 -14.08 6.37 -2.40
C LEU A 97 -14.34 7.15 -3.70
N ARG A 98 -14.42 8.48 -3.64
CA ARG A 98 -14.52 9.30 -4.86
C ARG A 98 -13.24 9.22 -5.70
N ALA A 99 -12.08 9.15 -5.08
CA ALA A 99 -10.81 8.98 -5.81
C ALA A 99 -10.79 7.64 -6.53
N LEU A 100 -11.25 6.56 -5.89
CA LEU A 100 -11.40 5.25 -6.49
C LEU A 100 -12.35 5.27 -7.71
N GLU A 101 -13.53 5.89 -7.57
CA GLU A 101 -14.48 6.05 -8.68
C GLU A 101 -13.87 6.86 -9.83
N ALA A 102 -13.16 7.94 -9.53
CA ALA A 102 -12.48 8.75 -10.54
C ALA A 102 -11.36 7.98 -11.24
N CYS A 103 -10.59 7.17 -10.51
CA CYS A 103 -9.58 6.28 -11.09
C CYS A 103 -10.20 5.28 -12.05
N ALA A 104 -11.28 4.60 -11.65
CA ALA A 104 -12.00 3.67 -12.52
C ALA A 104 -12.56 4.36 -13.77
N ALA A 105 -13.19 5.54 -13.61
CA ALA A 105 -13.71 6.33 -14.72
C ALA A 105 -12.62 6.82 -15.69
N ALA A 106 -11.40 7.03 -15.20
CA ALA A 106 -10.23 7.37 -16.02
C ALA A 106 -9.56 6.16 -16.69
N GLY A 107 -10.10 4.94 -16.51
CA GLY A 107 -9.55 3.71 -17.09
C GLY A 107 -8.61 2.94 -16.17
N GLY A 108 -8.58 3.25 -14.87
CA GLY A 108 -7.92 2.44 -13.87
C GLY A 108 -8.59 1.08 -13.75
N VAL A 109 -7.79 0.02 -13.82
CA VAL A 109 -8.25 -1.38 -13.84
C VAL A 109 -8.01 -2.02 -12.48
N ASP A 110 -9.01 -2.70 -11.95
CA ASP A 110 -8.81 -3.62 -10.84
C ASP A 110 -8.07 -4.85 -11.34
N GLY A 111 -6.84 -5.08 -10.85
CA GLY A 111 -5.97 -6.16 -11.30
C GLY A 111 -6.49 -7.57 -11.01
N ARG A 112 -7.50 -7.72 -10.14
CA ARG A 112 -8.14 -9.00 -9.83
C ARG A 112 -9.31 -9.29 -10.75
N HIS A 113 -10.14 -8.29 -11.03
CA HIS A 113 -11.30 -8.43 -11.90
C HIS A 113 -11.00 -8.18 -13.38
N ASN A 114 -9.88 -7.52 -13.71
CA ASN A 114 -9.50 -7.07 -15.04
C ASN A 114 -10.55 -6.17 -15.71
N GLU A 115 -11.22 -5.33 -14.91
CA GLU A 115 -12.22 -4.36 -15.37
C GLU A 115 -12.03 -3.00 -14.70
N CYS A 116 -12.54 -1.94 -15.33
CA CYS A 116 -12.56 -0.60 -14.77
C CYS A 116 -13.75 -0.45 -13.81
N ALA A 117 -13.71 -1.15 -12.68
CA ALA A 117 -14.71 -1.06 -11.62
C ALA A 117 -14.15 -0.29 -10.42
N ALA A 118 -15.04 0.32 -9.64
CA ALA A 118 -14.70 0.91 -8.36
C ALA A 118 -14.43 -0.20 -7.32
N SER A 119 -13.27 -0.83 -7.45
CA SER A 119 -12.78 -1.88 -6.56
C SER A 119 -11.26 -1.83 -6.45
N VAL A 120 -10.72 -2.39 -5.36
CA VAL A 120 -9.28 -2.49 -5.12
C VAL A 120 -8.96 -3.93 -4.75
N ASP A 121 -8.09 -4.59 -5.51
CA ASP A 121 -7.73 -6.01 -5.37
C ASP A 121 -8.92 -6.96 -5.27
N GLY A 122 -10.01 -6.65 -5.97
CA GLY A 122 -11.25 -7.40 -5.94
C GLY A 122 -12.19 -7.06 -4.78
N LEU A 123 -11.80 -6.16 -3.86
CA LEU A 123 -12.71 -5.63 -2.85
C LEU A 123 -13.61 -4.56 -3.47
N ALA A 124 -14.93 -4.81 -3.44
CA ALA A 124 -15.91 -3.79 -3.82
C ALA A 124 -15.76 -2.53 -2.96
N ALA A 125 -16.02 -1.35 -3.54
CA ALA A 125 -15.92 -0.05 -2.88
C ALA A 125 -16.54 -0.01 -1.47
N ALA A 126 -17.69 -0.65 -1.26
CA ALA A 126 -18.34 -0.71 0.06
C ALA A 126 -17.50 -1.42 1.12
N ALA A 127 -16.88 -2.56 0.78
CA ALA A 127 -16.01 -3.30 1.69
C ALA A 127 -14.71 -2.54 1.96
N TYR A 128 -14.11 -1.97 0.91
CA TYR A 128 -12.94 -1.12 1.01
C TYR A 128 -13.20 0.10 1.94
N GLY A 129 -14.31 0.81 1.72
CA GLY A 129 -14.72 1.96 2.52
C GLY A 129 -15.03 1.65 3.98
N ALA A 130 -15.52 0.44 4.29
CA ALA A 130 -15.74 0.01 5.67
C ALA A 130 -14.43 -0.07 6.47
N VAL A 131 -13.35 -0.56 5.85
CA VAL A 131 -12.01 -0.61 6.49
C VAL A 131 -11.47 0.80 6.70
N LEU A 132 -11.60 1.69 5.72
CA LEU A 132 -11.20 3.10 5.85
C LEU A 132 -11.95 3.80 7.00
N THR A 133 -13.25 3.50 7.13
CA THR A 133 -14.08 4.05 8.20
C THR A 133 -13.61 3.58 9.57
N LEU A 134 -13.25 2.30 9.71
CA LEU A 134 -12.71 1.76 10.95
C LEU A 134 -11.37 2.42 11.33
N ILE A 135 -10.49 2.67 10.35
CA ILE A 135 -9.22 3.36 10.57
C ILE A 135 -9.48 4.81 11.02
N ALA A 136 -10.35 5.55 10.33
CA ALA A 136 -10.67 6.93 10.67
C ALA A 136 -11.25 7.07 12.08
N ASP A 137 -12.20 6.20 12.43
CA ASP A 137 -12.82 6.17 13.76
C ASP A 137 -11.82 5.80 14.87
N THR A 138 -10.82 4.96 14.57
CA THR A 138 -9.72 4.66 15.50
C THR A 138 -8.87 5.91 15.77
N VAL A 139 -8.54 6.68 14.72
CA VAL A 139 -7.78 7.93 14.86
C VAL A 139 -8.58 8.98 15.63
N ASP A 140 -9.87 9.14 15.34
CA ASP A 140 -10.74 10.10 16.02
C ASP A 140 -10.79 9.84 17.53
N ARG A 141 -10.95 8.57 17.93
CA ARG A 141 -10.91 8.17 19.35
C ARG A 141 -9.56 8.46 20.00
N ALA A 142 -8.47 8.08 19.34
CA ALA A 142 -7.11 8.31 19.86
C ALA A 142 -6.79 9.80 20.05
N LEU A 143 -7.30 10.68 19.17
CA LEU A 143 -7.09 12.12 19.28
C LEU A 143 -7.94 12.75 20.37
N LEU A 144 -9.19 12.30 20.54
CA LEU A 144 -10.06 12.76 21.63
C LEU A 144 -9.48 12.43 23.01
N GLU A 145 -8.94 11.22 23.20
CA GLU A 145 -8.31 10.80 24.46
C GLU A 145 -7.08 11.65 24.81
N ARG A 146 -6.38 12.19 23.82
CA ARG A 146 -5.21 13.06 24.01
C ARG A 146 -5.57 14.51 24.33
N GLY A 147 -6.72 15.00 23.87
CA GLY A 147 -7.19 16.36 24.12
C GLY A 147 -7.95 16.54 25.44
N GLY A 148 -8.28 15.43 26.12
CA GLY A 148 -9.06 15.43 27.37
C GLY A 148 -8.24 15.34 28.66
N GLY A 149 -6.91 15.46 28.61
CA GLY A 149 -6.00 15.48 29.77
C GLY A 149 -5.29 16.82 29.92
#